data_AF-A0A434B058-F1
#
_entry.id   AF-A0A434B058-F1
#
_cell.length_a   1.000
_cell.length_b   1.000
_cell.length_c   1.000
_cell.angle_alpha   90.00
_cell.angle_beta   90.00
_cell.angle_gamma   90.00
#
_symmetry.space_group_name_H-M   'P 1'
#
loop_
_entity.id
_entity.type
_entity.pdbx_description
1 polymer ?
#
loop_
_entity_poly.entity_id
_entity_poly.type
_entity_poly.pdbx_seq_one_letter_code
_entity_poly.pdbx_strand_id
1 'polypeptide(L)' 'MRERLIRAIAGCLILVSVLLAFYVNINWLFLTAFVGLNLLQSSITKWCLMEDILRKVFKVDN' A
#
# COMPACT_ATOMS: atom_id res chain seq x y z
N MET A 1 -6.15 7.65 -15.65
CA MET A 1 -5.39 6.38 -15.74
C MET A 1 -4.47 6.14 -14.53
N ARG A 2 -3.87 7.17 -13.92
CA ARG A 2 -3.04 7.06 -12.70
C ARG A 2 -3.70 6.30 -11.54
N GLU A 3 -4.96 6.59 -11.24
CA GLU A 3 -5.67 5.96 -10.11
C GLU A 3 -5.80 4.43 -10.26
N ARG A 4 -5.88 3.91 -11.50
CA ARG A 4 -5.93 2.46 -11.74
C ARG A 4 -4.58 1.81 -11.46
N LEU A 5 -3.48 2.47 -11.85
CA LEU A 5 -2.13 1.99 -11.57
C LEU A 5 -1.84 2.04 -10.06
N ILE A 6 -2.25 3.11 -9.38
CA ILE A 6 -2.10 3.26 -7.92
C ILE A 6 -2.88 2.17 -7.19
N ARG A 7 -4.12 1.88 -7.59
CA ARG A 7 -4.93 0.78 -7.03
C ARG A 7 -4.31 -0.59 -7.29
N ALA A 8 -3.74 -0.81 -8.47
CA ALA A 8 -3.06 -2.07 -8.81
C ALA A 8 -1.78 -2.28 -7.98
N ILE A 9 -0.97 -1.23 -7.84
CA ILE A 9 0.23 -1.24 -6.99
C ILE A 9 -0.16 -1.47 -5.53
N ALA A 10 -1.24 -0.84 -5.05
CA ALA A 10 -1.76 -1.05 -3.70
C ALA A 10 -2.11 -2.51 -3.43
N GLY A 11 -2.87 -3.12 -4.32
CA GLY A 11 -3.25 -4.53 -4.20
C GLY A 11 -2.04 -5.45 -4.23
N CYS A 12 -1.07 -5.17 -5.11
CA CYS A 12 0.14 -5.99 -5.21
C CYS A 12 1.01 -5.91 -3.94
N LEU A 13 1.16 -4.71 -3.37
CA LEU A 13 1.94 -4.47 -2.16
C LEU A 13 1.34 -5.18 -0.94
N ILE A 14 0.00 -5.22 -0.84
CA ILE A 14 -0.71 -5.99 0.19
C ILE A 14 -0.54 -7.50 -0.02
N LEU A 15 -0.69 -8.00 -1.26
CA LEU A 15 -0.51 -9.42 -1.57
C LEU A 15 0.91 -9.91 -1.23
N VAL A 16 1.93 -9.14 -1.58
CA VAL A 16 3.33 -9.43 -1.24
C VAL A 16 3.53 -9.43 0.28
N SER A 17 2.94 -8.47 1.00
CA SER A 17 3.05 -8.39 2.46
C SER A 17 2.39 -9.58 3.17
N VAL A 18 1.24 -10.04 2.67
CA VAL A 18 0.54 -11.23 3.18
C VAL A 18 1.35 -12.50 2.89
N LEU A 19 1.90 -12.63 1.68
CA LEU A 19 2.69 -13.79 1.29
C LEU A 19 3.95 -13.92 2.16
N LEU A 20 4.59 -12.79 2.48
CA LEU A 20 5.75 -12.73 3.35
C LEU A 20 5.39 -13.04 4.81
N ALA A 21 4.21 -12.62 5.27
CA ALA A 21 3.70 -13.00 6.60
C ALA A 21 3.51 -14.52 6.73
N PHE A 22 3.06 -15.18 5.66
CA PHE A 22 2.93 -16.65 5.62
C PHE A 22 4.28 -17.36 5.61
N TYR A 23 5.27 -16.83 4.90
CA TYR A 23 6.59 -17.47 4.75
C TYR A 23 7.54 -17.23 5.93
N VAL A 24 7.43 -16.10 6.63
CA VAL A 24 8.37 -15.72 7.70
C VAL A 24 7.79 -16.03 9.08
N ASN A 25 6.67 -15.40 9.46
CA ASN A 25 6.05 -15.59 10.77
C ASN A 25 4.66 -14.92 10.81
N ILE A 26 3.65 -15.56 11.41
CA ILE A 26 2.28 -15.04 11.53
C ILE A 26 2.22 -13.65 12.21
N ASN A 27 3.19 -13.33 13.07
CA ASN A 27 3.30 -12.03 13.73
C ASN A 27 3.47 -10.85 12.76
N TRP A 28 3.93 -11.09 11.52
CA TRP A 28 3.98 -10.07 10.47
C TRP A 28 2.58 -9.58 10.06
N LEU A 29 1.52 -10.34 10.32
CA LEU A 29 0.15 -9.90 10.06
C LEU A 29 -0.21 -8.63 10.84
N PHE A 30 0.36 -8.39 12.02
CA PHE A 30 0.09 -7.17 12.76
C PHE A 30 0.65 -5.93 12.04
N LEU A 31 1.83 -6.08 11.42
CA LEU A 31 2.48 -5.05 10.62
C LEU A 31 1.72 -4.82 9.30
N THR A 32 1.31 -5.91 8.64
CA THR A 32 0.45 -5.86 7.44
C THR A 32 -0.92 -5.24 7.73
N ALA A 33 -1.53 -5.56 8.87
CA ALA A 33 -2.79 -4.97 9.32
C ALA A 33 -2.64 -3.48 9.64
N PHE A 34 -1.54 -3.07 10.28
CA PHE A 34 -1.25 -1.66 10.56
C PHE A 34 -1.07 -0.85 9.28
N VAL A 35 -0.30 -1.36 8.32
CA VAL A 35 -0.12 -0.74 6.99
C VAL A 35 -1.45 -0.72 6.22
N GLY A 36 -2.20 -1.83 6.27
CA GLY A 36 -3.52 -1.94 5.65
C GLY A 36 -4.54 -0.95 6.22
N LEU A 37 -4.56 -0.76 7.55
CA LEU A 37 -5.44 0.20 8.21
C LEU A 37 -5.12 1.65 7.80
N ASN A 38 -3.82 1.99 7.71
CA ASN A 38 -3.37 3.29 7.22
C ASN A 38 -3.77 3.53 5.75
N LEU A 39 -3.68 2.50 4.91
CA LEU A 39 -4.17 2.55 3.52
C LEU A 39 -5.69 2.70 3.44
N LEU A 40 -6.44 2.03 4.32
CA LEU A 40 -7.91 2.10 4.37
C LEU A 40 -8.36 3.49 4.81
N GLN A 41 -7.72 4.06 5.82
CA GLN A 41 -7.93 5.44 6.24
C GLN A 41 -7.64 6.41 5.08
N SER A 42 -6.52 6.24 4.37
CA SER A 42 -6.12 7.02 3.20
C SER A 42 -7.16 6.96 2.06
N SER A 43 -7.79 5.81 1.84
CA SER A 43 -8.87 5.66 0.85
C SER A 43 -10.16 6.38 1.25
N ILE A 44 -10.41 6.57 2.55
CA ILE A 44 -11.62 7.25 3.06
C ILE A 44 -11.40 8.77 3.11
N THR A 45 -10.25 9.24 3.57
CA THR A 45 -9.93 10.68 3.67
C THR A 45 -9.47 11.31 2.34
N LYS A 46 -9.40 10.53 1.26
CA LYS A 46 -8.83 10.91 -0.05
C LYS A 46 -7.39 11.42 0.01
N TRP A 47 -6.71 11.22 1.14
CA TRP A 47 -5.33 11.62 1.31
C TRP A 47 -4.45 10.45 0.86
N CYS A 48 -4.19 10.36 -0.46
CA CYS A 48 -3.50 9.22 -1.05
C CYS A 48 -2.00 9.23 -0.69
N LEU A 49 -1.65 8.66 0.46
CA LEU A 49 -0.26 8.53 0.93
C LEU A 49 0.61 7.80 -0.10
N MET A 50 0.02 6.86 -0.84
CA MET A 50 0.72 6.15 -1.91
C MET A 50 0.96 7.02 -3.15
N GLU A 51 0.08 7.98 -3.45
CA GLU A 51 0.33 8.95 -4.51
C GLU A 51 1.47 9.90 -4.11
N ASP A 52 1.54 10.28 -2.83
CA ASP A 52 2.66 11.05 -2.26
C ASP A 52 3.96 10.24 -2.30
N ILE A 53 3.95 8.97 -1.87
CA ILE A 53 5.10 8.07 -1.95
C ILE A 53 5.52 7.84 -3.41
N LEU A 54 4.59 7.66 -4.34
CA LEU A 54 4.93 7.46 -5.76
C LEU A 54 5.48 8.76 -6.40
N ARG A 55 4.95 9.94 -6.02
CA ARG A 55 5.54 11.25 -6.36
C ARG A 55 6.95 11.41 -5.76
N LYS A 56 7.18 10.93 -4.54
CA LYS A 56 8.41 11.19 -3.77
C LYS A 56 9.52 10.18 -4.02
N VAL A 57 9.18 8.91 -4.21
CA VAL A 57 10.12 7.79 -4.48
C VAL A 57 10.34 7.61 -5.98
N PHE A 58 9.28 7.67 -6.78
CA PHE A 58 9.35 7.41 -8.22
C PHE A 58 9.44 8.69 -9.08
N LYS A 59 9.35 9.89 -8.48
CA LYS A 59 9.46 11.19 -9.16
C LYS A 59 8.57 11.27 -10.42
N VAL A 60 7.42 10.60 -10.39
CA VAL A 60 6.40 10.68 -11.45
C VAL A 60 5.67 12.01 -11.26
N ASP A 61 6.28 13.07 -11.77
CA ASP A 61 5.64 14.38 -11.88
C ASP A 61 4.87 14.43 -13.22
N ASN A 62 3.56 14.65 -13.11
CA ASN A 62 2.70 15.28 -14.12
C ASN A 62 1.40 15.70 -13.45
#